data_AF-A0A2N2CFZ7-F1
#
_entry.id   AF-A0A2N2CFZ7-F1
#
_cell.length_a   1.000
_cell.length_b   1.000
_cell.length_c   1.000
_cell.angle_alpha   90.00
_cell.angle_beta   90.00
_cell.angle_gamma   90.00
#
_symmetry.space_group_name_H-M   'P 1'
#
loop_
_entity.id
_entity.type
_entity.pdbx_description
1 polymer ?
#
loop_
_entity_poly.entity_id
_entity_poly.type
_entity_poly.pdbx_seq_one_letter_code
_entity_poly.pdbx_strand_id
1 'polypeptide(L)'
;MHMHTLIIDFIYGKISSQEDLGTDEQAMIRYSLEVVVNTFIKLLMVYIAFLLIGKSMEFLYILVCVVGLRSFSGGLHFESFSGCVGFTLLYFLGTLTLSNLLPTTDWLIYITCLIAFTITLLFAPVISPKRPKYPIKKIRRFKIVSLIFIIIYLGAYMVIGKHAFFEVTVWGLIIHIIQLFIGKGVNYHVEKKTIHNLQ
;
A
#
# COMPACT_ATOMS: atom_id res chain seq x y z
N MET A 1 21.64 4.29 -14.64
CA MET A 1 21.85 3.43 -13.45
C MET A 1 21.28 4.18 -12.25
N HIS A 2 20.14 3.74 -11.70
CA HIS A 2 19.46 4.51 -10.66
C HIS A 2 20.14 4.26 -9.31
N MET A 3 20.35 5.29 -8.48
CA MET A 3 21.05 5.21 -7.18
C MET A 3 20.59 4.06 -6.26
N HIS A 4 19.33 3.63 -6.38
CA HIS A 4 18.80 2.49 -5.64
C HIS A 4 19.42 1.14 -6.02
N THR A 5 19.84 0.95 -7.28
CA THR A 5 20.46 -0.32 -7.72
C THR A 5 21.84 -0.53 -7.08
N LEU A 6 22.61 0.55 -6.88
CA LEU A 6 23.92 0.48 -6.21
C LEU A 6 23.81 0.03 -4.75
N ILE A 7 22.78 0.48 -4.03
CA ILE A 7 22.52 0.06 -2.64
C ILE A 7 22.15 -1.43 -2.61
N ILE A 8 21.32 -1.88 -3.55
CA ILE A 8 20.90 -3.28 -3.65
C ILE A 8 22.10 -4.17 -3.96
N ASP A 9 22.92 -3.79 -4.95
CA ASP A 9 24.10 -4.55 -5.36
C ASP A 9 25.13 -4.64 -4.22
N PHE A 10 25.29 -3.57 -3.43
CA PHE A 10 26.16 -3.56 -2.25
C PHE A 10 25.66 -4.52 -1.15
N ILE A 11 24.36 -4.45 -0.79
CA ILE A 11 23.80 -5.32 0.25
C ILE A 11 23.80 -6.79 -0.21
N TYR A 12 23.43 -7.03 -1.46
CA TYR A 12 23.42 -8.37 -2.05
C TYR A 12 24.81 -9.00 -2.06
N GLY A 13 25.84 -8.26 -2.51
CA GLY A 13 27.22 -8.77 -2.53
C GLY A 13 27.75 -9.15 -1.14
N LYS A 14 27.28 -8.47 -0.09
CA LYS A 14 27.62 -8.83 1.29
C LYS A 14 26.92 -10.12 1.77
N ILE A 15 25.68 -10.35 1.35
CA ILE A 15 24.93 -11.58 1.69
C ILE A 15 25.48 -12.78 0.92
N SER A 16 25.69 -12.64 -0.39
CA SER A 16 26.17 -13.73 -1.25
C SER A 16 27.62 -14.15 -0.97
N SER A 17 28.39 -13.33 -0.26
CA SER A 17 29.75 -13.69 0.16
C SER A 17 29.81 -14.50 1.46
N GLN A 18 28.68 -14.62 2.17
CA GLN A 18 28.59 -15.31 3.46
C GLN A 18 27.82 -16.64 3.41
N GLU A 19 26.97 -16.83 2.39
CA GLU A 19 26.17 -18.05 2.23
C GLU A 19 26.23 -18.58 0.79
N ASP A 20 26.30 -19.91 0.65
CA ASP A 20 26.17 -20.59 -0.64
C ASP A 20 24.68 -20.76 -0.96
N LEU A 21 24.13 -19.77 -1.66
CA LEU A 21 22.71 -19.67 -1.97
C LEU A 21 22.36 -20.34 -3.30
N GLY A 22 21.28 -21.11 -3.34
CA GLY A 22 20.73 -21.65 -4.59
C GLY A 22 20.20 -20.55 -5.52
N THR A 23 20.04 -20.84 -6.82
CA THR A 23 19.61 -19.84 -7.83
C THR A 23 18.26 -19.20 -7.50
N ASP A 24 17.32 -19.97 -6.97
CA ASP A 24 15.98 -19.49 -6.61
C ASP A 24 16.01 -18.61 -5.35
N GLU A 25 16.87 -18.94 -4.39
CA GLU A 25 17.07 -18.16 -3.17
C GLU A 25 17.75 -16.82 -3.48
N GLN A 26 18.76 -16.83 -4.35
CA GLN A 26 19.41 -15.61 -4.84
C GLN A 26 18.39 -14.66 -5.50
N ALA A 27 17.54 -15.19 -6.38
CA ALA A 27 16.48 -14.42 -7.02
C ALA A 27 15.48 -13.86 -6.01
N MET A 28 15.08 -14.66 -5.01
CA MET A 28 14.15 -14.23 -3.96
C MET A 28 14.74 -13.12 -3.08
N ILE A 29 16.01 -13.25 -2.67
CA ILE A 29 16.71 -12.26 -1.84
C ILE A 29 16.85 -10.94 -2.61
N ARG A 30 17.31 -11.00 -3.87
CA ARG A 30 17.45 -9.81 -4.70
C ARG A 30 16.12 -9.09 -4.90
N TYR A 31 15.06 -9.82 -5.23
CA TYR A 31 13.72 -9.25 -5.35
C TYR A 31 13.23 -8.61 -4.04
N SER A 32 13.46 -9.28 -2.91
CA SER A 32 13.05 -8.77 -1.60
C SER A 32 13.80 -7.49 -1.24
N LEU A 33 15.11 -7.43 -1.51
CA LEU A 33 15.91 -6.22 -1.34
C LEU A 33 15.42 -5.09 -2.24
N GLU A 34 15.17 -5.36 -3.52
CA GLU A 34 14.59 -4.39 -4.45
C GLU A 34 13.29 -3.80 -3.92
N VAL A 35 12.37 -4.64 -3.43
CA VAL A 35 11.09 -4.17 -2.87
C VAL A 35 11.30 -3.31 -1.63
N VAL A 36 12.16 -3.71 -0.71
CA VAL A 36 12.41 -2.98 0.54
C VAL A 36 13.09 -1.64 0.27
N VAL A 37 14.19 -1.64 -0.48
CA VAL A 37 14.96 -0.43 -0.80
C VAL A 37 14.12 0.56 -1.60
N ASN A 38 13.41 0.09 -2.63
CA ASN A 38 12.55 0.97 -3.43
C ASN A 38 11.39 1.53 -2.61
N THR A 39 10.83 0.75 -1.69
CA THR A 39 9.77 1.24 -0.80
C THR A 39 10.31 2.30 0.15
N PHE A 40 11.47 2.06 0.76
CA PHE A 40 12.10 3.02 1.67
C PHE A 40 12.44 4.35 0.98
N ILE A 41 13.10 4.31 -0.17
CA ILE A 41 13.47 5.51 -0.93
C ILE A 41 12.22 6.30 -1.34
N LYS A 42 11.18 5.59 -1.82
CA LYS A 42 9.92 6.24 -2.18
C LYS A 42 9.27 6.94 -0.99
N LEU A 43 9.20 6.27 0.17
CA LEU A 43 8.62 6.87 1.37
C LEU A 43 9.45 8.05 1.86
N LEU A 44 10.78 7.97 1.78
CA LEU A 44 11.67 9.08 2.12
C LEU A 44 11.45 10.29 1.19
N MET A 45 11.33 10.07 -0.12
CA MET A 45 11.04 11.16 -1.08
C MET A 45 9.71 11.86 -0.76
N VAL A 46 8.65 11.10 -0.46
CA VAL A 46 7.35 11.67 -0.09
C VAL A 46 7.43 12.36 1.27
N TYR A 47 8.14 11.79 2.24
CA TYR A 47 8.36 12.43 3.54
C TYR A 47 9.03 13.80 3.41
N ILE A 48 10.08 13.91 2.59
CA ILE A 48 10.76 15.19 2.32
C ILE A 48 9.76 16.20 1.71
N ALA A 49 8.91 15.77 0.77
CA ALA A 49 7.89 16.65 0.20
C ALA A 49 6.91 17.17 1.28
N PHE A 50 6.49 16.32 2.22
CA PHE A 50 5.62 16.72 3.33
C PHE A 50 6.33 17.57 4.39
N LEU A 51 7.63 17.39 4.56
CA LEU A 51 8.46 18.23 5.40
C LEU A 51 8.53 19.67 4.86
N LEU A 52 8.69 19.83 3.53
CA LEU A 52 8.75 21.15 2.87
C LEU A 52 7.45 21.95 2.98
N ILE A 53 6.30 21.29 3.05
CA ILE A 53 4.98 21.95 3.24
C ILE A 53 4.56 22.06 4.71
N GLY A 54 5.42 21.67 5.66
CA GLY A 54 5.14 21.76 7.09
C GLY A 54 4.07 20.78 7.61
N LYS A 55 3.88 19.64 6.94
CA LYS A 55 2.84 18.63 7.23
C LYS A 55 3.40 17.23 7.52
N SER A 56 4.62 17.18 8.05
CA SER A 56 5.35 15.93 8.28
C SER A 56 4.68 15.04 9.33
N MET A 57 4.06 15.61 10.37
CA MET A 57 3.39 14.84 11.42
C MET A 57 2.09 14.19 10.93
N GLU A 58 1.26 14.95 10.19
CA GLU A 58 0.07 14.43 9.54
C GLU A 58 0.43 13.31 8.54
N PHE A 59 1.53 13.48 7.80
CA PHE A 59 2.07 12.44 6.93
C PHE A 59 2.47 11.18 7.70
N LEU A 60 3.25 11.29 8.78
CA LEU A 60 3.69 10.12 9.55
C LEU A 60 2.49 9.36 10.13
N TYR A 61 1.48 10.08 10.60
CA TYR A 61 0.25 9.48 11.09
C TYR A 61 -0.49 8.72 9.98
N ILE A 62 -0.80 9.38 8.86
CA ILE A 62 -1.53 8.71 7.77
C ILE A 62 -0.71 7.59 7.14
N LEU A 63 0.63 7.73 7.09
CA LEU A 63 1.54 6.70 6.64
C LEU A 63 1.33 5.42 7.44
N VAL A 64 1.32 5.48 8.78
CA VAL A 64 1.12 4.30 9.62
C VAL A 64 -0.26 3.67 9.36
N CYS A 65 -1.33 4.46 9.38
CA CYS A 65 -2.69 3.96 9.22
C CYS A 65 -2.92 3.31 7.84
N VAL A 66 -2.53 4.03 6.78
CA VAL A 66 -2.82 3.62 5.41
C VAL A 66 -1.82 2.59 4.90
N VAL A 67 -0.52 2.75 5.17
CA VAL A 67 0.48 1.76 4.73
C VAL A 67 0.29 0.46 5.49
N GLY A 68 -0.08 0.51 6.78
CA GLY A 68 -0.49 -0.66 7.54
C GLY A 68 -1.57 -1.45 6.80
N LEU A 69 -2.72 -0.83 6.52
CA LEU A 69 -3.80 -1.47 5.79
C LEU A 69 -3.38 -1.97 4.40
N ARG A 70 -2.75 -1.10 3.58
CA ARG A 70 -2.35 -1.41 2.20
C ARG A 70 -1.34 -2.55 2.08
N SER A 71 -0.49 -2.72 3.09
CA SER A 71 0.51 -3.79 3.09
C SER A 71 -0.14 -5.18 3.10
N PHE A 72 -1.35 -5.29 3.68
CA PHE A 72 -2.10 -6.53 3.77
C PHE A 72 -3.24 -6.61 2.75
N SER A 73 -3.92 -5.51 2.44
CA SER A 73 -5.05 -5.51 1.50
C SER A 73 -4.61 -5.46 0.03
N GLY A 74 -3.38 -5.02 -0.24
CA GLY A 74 -2.81 -4.89 -1.57
C GLY A 74 -3.09 -3.53 -2.22
N GLY A 75 -2.98 -3.48 -3.55
CA GLY A 75 -3.12 -2.21 -4.25
C GLY A 75 -2.54 -2.13 -5.66
N LEU A 76 -2.49 -0.91 -6.18
CA LEU A 76 -1.88 -0.62 -7.47
C LEU A 76 -0.36 -0.66 -7.38
N HIS A 77 0.25 -1.30 -8.38
CA HIS A 77 1.69 -1.32 -8.58
C HIS A 77 1.99 -0.96 -10.02
N PHE A 78 2.70 0.14 -10.22
CA PHE A 78 3.08 0.62 -11.55
C PHE A 78 4.40 -0.03 -11.96
N GLU A 79 4.61 -0.19 -13.27
CA GLU A 79 5.84 -0.77 -13.80
C GLU A 79 7.05 0.14 -13.59
N SER A 80 6.83 1.46 -13.60
CA SER A 80 7.87 2.45 -13.38
C SER A 80 7.97 2.86 -11.91
N PHE A 81 9.21 2.97 -11.42
CA PHE A 81 9.51 3.49 -10.09
C PHE A 81 8.97 4.92 -9.92
N SER A 82 9.19 5.79 -10.92
CA SER A 82 8.69 7.17 -10.93
C SER A 82 7.16 7.24 -10.89
N GLY A 83 6.46 6.37 -11.62
CA GLY A 83 5.01 6.26 -11.57
C GLY A 83 4.51 5.87 -10.18
N CYS A 84 5.19 4.92 -9.52
CA CYS A 84 4.89 4.55 -8.13
C CYS A 84 5.12 5.72 -7.15
N VAL A 85 6.21 6.47 -7.29
CA VAL A 85 6.51 7.63 -6.44
C VAL A 85 5.45 8.71 -6.63
N GLY A 86 5.16 9.09 -7.88
CA GLY A 86 4.15 10.10 -8.21
C GLY A 86 2.76 9.72 -7.70
N PHE A 87 2.35 8.47 -7.89
CA PHE A 87 1.07 7.98 -7.35
C PHE A 87 1.05 8.01 -5.82
N THR A 88 2.14 7.63 -5.16
CA THR A 88 2.21 7.66 -3.68
C THR A 88 2.12 9.10 -3.16
N LEU A 89 2.80 10.03 -3.81
CA LEU A 89 2.71 11.45 -3.49
C LEU A 89 1.29 11.99 -3.70
N LEU A 90 0.67 11.71 -4.86
CA LEU A 90 -0.70 12.12 -5.16
C LEU A 90 -1.70 11.53 -4.18
N TYR A 91 -1.52 10.27 -3.79
CA TYR A 91 -2.34 9.61 -2.78
C TYR A 91 -2.32 10.40 -1.47
N PHE A 92 -1.14 10.65 -0.91
CA PHE A 92 -1.02 11.33 0.38
C PHE A 92 -1.43 12.80 0.32
N LEU A 93 -1.05 13.52 -0.73
CA LEU A 93 -1.49 14.91 -0.92
C LEU A 93 -3.00 14.99 -1.10
N GLY A 94 -3.57 14.08 -1.89
CA GLY A 94 -5.02 13.98 -2.10
C GLY A 94 -5.76 13.75 -0.79
N THR A 95 -5.29 12.83 0.06
CA THR A 95 -5.91 12.59 1.37
C THR A 95 -5.90 13.83 2.27
N LEU A 96 -4.77 14.53 2.34
CA LEU A 96 -4.65 15.73 3.17
C LEU A 96 -5.52 16.86 2.62
N THR A 97 -5.44 17.13 1.32
CA THR A 97 -6.22 18.20 0.68
C THR A 97 -7.73 17.96 0.79
N LEU A 98 -8.19 16.72 0.56
CA LEU A 98 -9.60 16.37 0.72
C LEU A 98 -10.06 16.54 2.17
N SER A 99 -9.24 16.14 3.15
CA SER A 99 -9.58 16.32 4.56
C SER A 99 -9.71 17.79 4.99
N ASN A 100 -8.91 18.68 4.40
CA ASN A 100 -8.98 20.11 4.71
C ASN A 100 -10.14 20.81 4.00
N LEU A 101 -10.49 20.38 2.78
CA LEU A 101 -11.55 20.98 1.98
C LEU A 101 -12.94 20.47 2.34
N LEU A 102 -13.03 19.20 2.75
CA LEU A 102 -14.29 18.50 2.99
C LEU A 102 -14.29 17.88 4.40
N PRO A 103 -14.69 18.67 5.41
CA PRO A 103 -14.86 18.17 6.76
C PRO A 103 -15.83 16.99 6.81
N THR A 104 -15.52 16.03 7.65
CA THR A 104 -16.22 14.75 7.67
C THR A 104 -17.37 14.77 8.68
N THR A 105 -18.44 14.06 8.34
CA THR A 105 -19.56 13.77 9.26
C THR A 105 -19.39 12.37 9.83
N ASP A 106 -19.98 12.12 11.00
CA ASP A 106 -19.93 10.79 11.63
C ASP A 106 -20.53 9.72 10.71
N TRP A 107 -21.61 10.06 10.00
CA TRP A 107 -22.22 9.21 8.98
C TRP A 107 -21.26 8.83 7.86
N LEU A 108 -20.46 9.79 7.36
CA LEU A 108 -19.46 9.51 6.33
C LEU A 108 -18.42 8.50 6.82
N ILE A 109 -17.99 8.62 8.08
CA ILE A 109 -17.03 7.68 8.69
C ILE A 109 -17.65 6.28 8.80
N TYR A 110 -18.87 6.17 9.33
CA TYR A 110 -19.54 4.87 9.48
C TYR A 110 -19.79 4.18 8.15
N ILE A 111 -20.31 4.91 7.15
CA ILE A 111 -20.57 4.37 5.81
C ILE A 111 -19.25 3.97 5.14
N THR A 112 -18.21 4.80 5.23
CA THR A 112 -16.90 4.47 4.66
C THR A 112 -16.33 3.20 5.30
N CYS A 113 -16.43 3.04 6.62
CA CYS A 113 -15.94 1.84 7.30
C CYS A 113 -16.71 0.59 6.87
N LEU A 114 -18.04 0.68 6.75
CA LEU A 114 -18.89 -0.42 6.27
C LEU A 114 -18.53 -0.84 4.84
N ILE A 115 -18.37 0.13 3.94
CA ILE A 115 -17.95 -0.11 2.56
C ILE A 115 -16.54 -0.70 2.54
N ALA A 116 -15.58 -0.11 3.28
CA ALA A 116 -14.21 -0.59 3.34
C ALA A 116 -14.14 -2.05 3.83
N PHE A 117 -14.91 -2.38 4.87
CA PHE A 117 -14.99 -3.74 5.41
C PHE A 117 -15.52 -4.71 4.36
N THR A 118 -16.63 -4.36 3.70
CA THR A 118 -17.27 -5.19 2.68
C THR A 118 -16.35 -5.44 1.48
N ILE A 119 -15.74 -4.37 0.95
CA ILE A 119 -14.79 -4.47 -0.17
C ILE A 119 -13.55 -5.26 0.20
N THR A 120 -13.02 -5.07 1.41
CA THR A 120 -11.87 -5.84 1.88
C THR A 120 -12.23 -7.31 2.05
N LEU A 121 -13.43 -7.63 2.55
CA LEU A 121 -13.90 -9.00 2.70
C LEU A 121 -14.03 -9.71 1.35
N LEU A 122 -14.53 -9.01 0.32
CA LEU A 122 -14.78 -9.57 -1.01
C LEU A 122 -13.50 -9.63 -1.87
N PHE A 123 -12.71 -8.56 -1.90
CA PHE A 123 -11.66 -8.39 -2.92
C PHE A 123 -10.22 -8.46 -2.38
N ALA A 124 -10.00 -8.28 -1.08
CA ALA A 124 -8.64 -8.35 -0.54
C ALA A 124 -8.15 -9.81 -0.37
N PRO A 125 -6.83 -10.06 -0.43
CA PRO A 125 -5.81 -9.14 -0.93
C PRO A 125 -5.84 -9.01 -2.46
N VAL A 126 -5.73 -7.78 -2.97
CA VAL A 126 -5.51 -7.53 -4.40
C VAL A 126 -4.01 -7.62 -4.68
N ILE A 127 -3.57 -8.83 -5.04
CA ILE A 127 -2.16 -9.15 -5.31
C ILE A 127 -1.85 -8.83 -6.78
N SER A 128 -0.79 -8.08 -7.05
CA SER A 128 -0.33 -7.82 -8.43
C SER A 128 0.04 -9.13 -9.14
N PRO A 129 -0.28 -9.30 -10.44
CA PRO A 129 0.09 -10.49 -11.22
C PRO A 129 1.61 -10.71 -11.29
N LYS A 130 2.41 -9.67 -11.04
CA LYS A 130 3.88 -9.73 -11.02
C LYS A 130 4.45 -10.30 -9.73
N ARG A 131 3.63 -10.46 -8.68
CA ARG A 131 4.07 -11.03 -7.41
C ARG A 131 3.98 -12.57 -7.44
N PRO A 132 4.84 -13.26 -6.69
CA PRO A 132 4.75 -14.71 -6.58
C PRO A 132 3.40 -15.13 -5.97
N LYS A 133 2.93 -16.32 -6.36
CA LYS A 133 1.71 -16.91 -5.78
C LYS A 133 1.93 -17.20 -4.30
N TYR A 134 1.02 -16.73 -3.46
CA TYR A 134 1.06 -17.00 -2.02
C TYR A 134 0.20 -18.21 -1.66
N PRO A 135 0.58 -19.00 -0.63
CA PRO A 135 -0.26 -20.07 -0.13
C PRO A 135 -1.57 -19.52 0.46
N ILE A 136 -2.66 -20.28 0.34
CA ILE A 136 -4.01 -19.89 0.79
C ILE A 136 -4.01 -19.42 2.25
N LYS A 137 -3.23 -20.07 3.13
CA LYS A 137 -3.08 -19.68 4.54
C LYS A 137 -2.57 -18.24 4.69
N LYS A 138 -1.61 -17.80 3.87
CA LYS A 138 -1.04 -16.45 3.90
C LYS A 138 -2.02 -15.42 3.36
N ILE A 139 -2.72 -15.74 2.29
CA ILE A 139 -3.80 -14.90 1.72
C ILE A 139 -4.90 -14.65 2.76
N ARG A 140 -5.33 -15.70 3.48
CA ARG A 140 -6.33 -15.58 4.55
C ARG A 140 -5.85 -14.69 5.68
N ARG A 141 -4.59 -14.83 6.12
CA ARG A 141 -4.00 -13.95 7.15
C ARG A 141 -4.00 -12.49 6.72
N PHE A 142 -3.61 -12.19 5.50
CA PHE A 142 -3.62 -10.82 4.96
C PHE A 142 -5.03 -10.21 4.97
N LYS A 143 -6.04 -10.96 4.56
CA LYS A 143 -7.44 -10.53 4.65
C LYS A 143 -7.85 -10.23 6.10
N ILE A 144 -7.59 -11.16 7.02
CA ILE A 144 -7.96 -10.99 8.44
C ILE A 144 -7.30 -9.76 9.04
N VAL A 145 -5.99 -9.58 8.83
CA VAL A 145 -5.26 -8.41 9.34
C VAL A 145 -5.84 -7.11 8.77
N SER A 146 -6.17 -7.08 7.47
CA SER A 146 -6.80 -5.90 6.84
C SER A 146 -8.15 -5.55 7.47
N LEU A 147 -8.99 -6.55 7.76
CA LEU A 147 -10.29 -6.34 8.41
C LEU A 147 -10.13 -5.88 9.86
N ILE A 148 -9.16 -6.43 10.60
CA ILE A 148 -8.83 -6.00 11.97
C ILE A 148 -8.42 -4.53 11.98
N PHE A 149 -7.61 -4.06 11.01
CA PHE A 149 -7.26 -2.64 10.90
C PHE A 149 -8.48 -1.73 10.79
N ILE A 150 -9.47 -2.11 9.97
CA ILE A 150 -10.71 -1.33 9.79
C ILE A 150 -11.55 -1.32 11.08
N ILE A 151 -11.64 -2.46 11.78
CA ILE A 151 -12.35 -2.57 13.05
C ILE A 151 -11.67 -1.72 14.13
N ILE A 152 -10.34 -1.79 14.25
CA ILE A 152 -9.57 -1.00 15.22
C ILE A 152 -9.76 0.49 14.95
N TYR A 153 -9.70 0.90 13.68
CA TYR A 153 -9.94 2.28 13.29
C TYR A 153 -11.34 2.77 13.74
N LEU A 154 -12.37 1.98 13.44
CA LEU A 154 -13.75 2.33 13.81
C LEU A 154 -13.93 2.37 15.35
N GLY A 155 -13.38 1.39 16.07
CA GLY A 155 -13.44 1.35 17.52
C GLY A 155 -12.70 2.52 18.17
N ALA A 156 -11.52 2.88 17.66
CA ALA A 156 -10.77 4.05 18.13
C ALA A 156 -11.56 5.35 17.92
N TYR A 157 -12.21 5.50 16.76
CA TYR A 157 -13.07 6.65 16.48
C TYR A 157 -14.28 6.72 17.44
N MET A 158 -14.93 5.59 17.74
CA MET A 158 -16.06 5.56 18.70
C MET A 158 -15.66 5.96 20.13
N VAL A 159 -14.43 5.67 20.55
CA VAL A 159 -13.93 5.99 21.90
C VAL A 159 -13.43 7.43 21.99
N ILE A 160 -12.65 7.89 21.00
CA ILE A 160 -12.00 9.21 21.03
C ILE A 160 -12.91 10.31 20.48
N GLY A 161 -13.78 9.98 19.54
CA GLY A 161 -14.63 10.94 18.84
C GLY A 161 -13.92 11.67 17.71
N LYS A 162 -14.52 12.80 17.29
CA LYS A 162 -14.06 13.57 16.13
C LYS A 162 -12.71 14.23 16.41
N HIS A 163 -11.72 13.88 15.59
CA HIS A 163 -10.37 14.44 15.62
C HIS A 163 -9.81 14.51 14.19
N ALA A 164 -8.96 15.50 13.89
CA ALA A 164 -8.39 15.69 12.55
C ALA A 164 -7.71 14.43 11.98
N PHE A 165 -7.13 13.62 12.86
CA PHE A 165 -6.53 12.33 12.52
C PHE A 165 -7.53 11.32 11.91
N PHE A 166 -8.74 11.20 12.47
CA PHE A 166 -9.77 10.34 11.90
C PHE A 166 -10.29 10.91 10.58
N GLU A 167 -10.41 12.22 10.46
CA GLU A 167 -10.85 12.88 9.21
C GLU A 167 -9.86 12.60 8.05
N VAL A 168 -8.56 12.75 8.30
CA VAL A 168 -7.53 12.44 7.31
C VAL A 168 -7.55 10.94 6.95
N THR A 169 -7.74 10.07 7.94
CA THR A 169 -7.74 8.62 7.72
C THR A 169 -8.93 8.15 6.90
N VAL A 170 -10.13 8.69 7.13
CA VAL A 170 -11.32 8.29 6.35
C VAL A 170 -11.18 8.63 4.87
N TRP A 171 -10.59 9.79 4.54
CA TRP A 171 -10.25 10.12 3.14
C TRP A 171 -9.20 9.15 2.56
N GLY A 172 -8.23 8.73 3.37
CA GLY A 172 -7.31 7.64 3.03
C GLY A 172 -8.03 6.33 2.72
N LEU A 173 -8.99 5.93 3.55
CA LEU A 173 -9.80 4.73 3.33
C LEU A 173 -10.62 4.82 2.04
N ILE A 174 -11.24 5.97 1.75
CA ILE A 174 -12.00 6.19 0.51
C ILE A 174 -11.09 5.99 -0.71
N ILE A 175 -9.94 6.67 -0.76
CA ILE A 175 -8.99 6.52 -1.88
C ILE A 175 -8.48 5.07 -1.96
N HIS A 176 -8.29 4.40 -0.82
CA HIS A 176 -7.87 3.01 -0.81
C HIS A 176 -8.93 2.05 -1.36
N ILE A 177 -10.21 2.24 -1.03
CA ILE A 177 -11.31 1.47 -1.61
C ILE A 177 -11.31 1.59 -3.13
N ILE A 178 -11.25 2.83 -3.64
CA ILE A 178 -11.19 3.11 -5.09
C ILE A 178 -10.01 2.36 -5.71
N GLN A 179 -8.86 2.37 -5.04
CA GLN A 179 -7.69 1.67 -5.52
C GLN A 179 -7.86 0.15 -5.57
N LEU A 180 -8.50 -0.48 -4.59
CA LEU A 180 -8.74 -1.92 -4.59
C LEU A 180 -9.64 -2.31 -5.78
N PHE A 181 -10.66 -1.51 -6.08
CA PHE A 181 -11.49 -1.70 -7.27
C PHE A 181 -10.68 -1.63 -8.57
N ILE A 182 -9.90 -0.55 -8.75
CA ILE A 182 -9.08 -0.38 -9.95
C ILE A 182 -8.06 -1.52 -10.06
N GLY A 183 -7.39 -1.87 -8.97
CA GLY A 183 -6.41 -2.97 -8.95
C GLY A 183 -7.02 -4.30 -9.32
N LYS A 184 -8.24 -4.60 -8.82
CA LYS A 184 -8.96 -5.83 -9.20
C LYS A 184 -9.30 -5.85 -10.69
N GLY A 185 -9.72 -4.71 -11.26
CA GLY A 185 -9.99 -4.57 -12.69
C GLY A 185 -8.75 -4.75 -13.56
N VAL A 186 -7.61 -4.16 -13.14
CA VAL A 186 -6.31 -4.34 -13.84
C VAL A 186 -5.89 -5.80 -13.83
N ASN A 187 -6.00 -6.49 -12.68
CA ASN A 187 -5.68 -7.92 -12.60
C ASN A 187 -6.52 -8.76 -13.56
N TYR A 188 -7.84 -8.49 -13.60
CA TYR A 188 -8.75 -9.18 -14.51
C TYR A 188 -8.38 -8.95 -15.99
N HIS A 189 -8.00 -7.72 -16.37
CA HIS A 189 -7.57 -7.42 -17.73
C HIS A 189 -6.28 -8.17 -18.11
N VAL A 190 -5.29 -8.20 -17.19
CA VAL A 190 -4.03 -8.92 -17.42
C VAL A 190 -4.28 -10.41 -17.56
N GLU A 191 -5.07 -11.02 -16.68
CA GLU A 191 -5.44 -12.44 -16.76
C GLU A 191 -6.10 -12.79 -18.11
N LYS A 192 -7.06 -11.97 -18.57
CA LYS A 192 -7.73 -12.17 -19.86
C LYS A 192 -6.76 -12.08 -21.05
N LYS A 193 -5.84 -11.11 -21.04
CA LYS A 193 -4.83 -10.94 -22.10
C LYS A 193 -3.86 -12.12 -22.15
N THR A 194 -3.44 -12.62 -20.98
CA THR A 194 -2.57 -13.81 -20.90
C THR A 194 -3.26 -15.05 -21.46
N ILE A 195 -4.55 -15.27 -21.18
CA ILE A 195 -5.31 -16.40 -21.74
C ILE A 195 -5.44 -16.28 -23.27
N HIS A 196 -5.73 -15.09 -23.79
CA HIS A 196 -5.86 -14.88 -25.24
C HIS A 196 -4.55 -15.13 -25.99
N ASN A 197 -3.40 -14.78 -25.41
CA ASN A 197 -2.09 -15.01 -26.02
C ASN A 197 -1.62 -16.48 -25.99
N LEU A 198 -2.32 -17.36 -25.26
CA LEU A 198 -2.02 -18.80 -25.18
C LEU A 198 -2.89 -19.64 -26.14
N GLN A 199 -3.85 -19.01 -26.84
CA GLN A 199 -4.70 -19.62 -27.86
C GLN A 199 -4.19 -19.23 -29.25
#